data_AF-K1SXH6-F1
#
_entry.id   AF-K1SXH6-F1
#
_cell.length_a   1.000
_cell.length_b   1.000
_cell.length_c   1.000
_cell.angle_alpha   90.00
_cell.angle_beta   90.00
_cell.angle_gamma   90.00
#
_symmetry.space_group_name_H-M   'P 1'
#
loop_
_entity.id
_entity.type
_entity.pdbx_description
1 polymer ?
#
loop_
_entity_poly.entity_id
_entity_poly.type
_entity_poly.pdbx_seq_one_letter_code
_entity_poly.pdbx_strand_id
1 'polypeptide(L)'
;QQDYVVETNHLPHLISLIVNDDFFKALPEDEQEIMTEAAKIATEYAREQSDARIVDKIATIEESGTKILTLDDQTRADIREASQSVYESIKENIDPAIYNAYMDGLSKKRK
;
A
#
# COMPACT_ATOMS: atom_id res chain seq x y z
N GLN A 1 11.98 -22.35 6.70
CA GLN A 1 10.92 -21.60 7.37
C GLN A 1 11.57 -20.47 8.19
N GLN A 2 10.95 -19.30 8.30
CA GLN A 2 11.42 -18.26 9.22
C GLN A 2 10.81 -18.50 10.60
N ASP A 3 11.57 -18.28 11.67
CA ASP A 3 11.09 -18.52 13.04
C ASP A 3 10.16 -17.39 13.53
N TYR A 4 10.32 -16.18 12.98
CA TYR A 4 9.60 -14.97 13.40
C TYR A 4 9.12 -14.15 12.21
N VAL A 5 7.96 -13.52 12.38
CA VAL A 5 7.43 -12.43 11.56
C VAL A 5 7.12 -11.25 12.48
N VAL A 6 7.54 -10.05 12.11
CA VAL A 6 7.24 -8.82 12.87
C VAL A 6 6.28 -7.96 12.07
N GLU A 7 5.11 -7.67 12.65
CA GLU A 7 4.05 -6.83 12.06
C GLU A 7 4.40 -5.34 12.15
N THR A 8 5.41 -4.97 11.39
CA THR A 8 5.96 -3.62 11.30
C THR A 8 5.01 -2.64 10.60
N ASN A 9 4.19 -3.12 9.66
CA ASN A 9 3.29 -2.30 8.83
C ASN A 9 4.01 -1.05 8.26
N HIS A 10 5.25 -1.25 7.79
CA HIS A 10 6.20 -0.17 7.49
C HIS A 10 6.05 0.41 6.08
N LEU A 11 5.39 -0.29 5.17
CA LEU A 11 5.24 0.12 3.77
C LEU A 11 3.88 -0.32 3.21
N PRO A 12 3.08 0.61 2.67
CA PRO A 12 1.91 0.23 1.88
C PRO A 12 2.35 -0.35 0.53
N HIS A 13 1.81 -1.51 0.16
CA HIS A 13 1.97 -2.08 -1.18
C HIS A 13 0.83 -1.60 -2.09
N LEU A 14 1.14 -0.68 -3.00
CA LEU A 14 0.18 -0.15 -3.98
C LEU A 14 0.40 -0.83 -5.33
N ILE A 15 -0.69 -1.32 -5.95
CA ILE A 15 -0.69 -1.89 -7.30
C ILE A 15 -1.41 -0.92 -8.23
N SER A 16 -0.77 -0.55 -9.34
CA SER A 16 -1.36 0.32 -10.35
C SER A 16 -1.96 -0.52 -11.48
N LEU A 17 -3.22 -0.23 -11.81
CA LEU A 17 -3.84 -0.71 -13.04
C LEU A 17 -3.64 0.37 -14.11
N ILE A 18 -2.93 0.04 -15.19
CA ILE A 18 -2.52 1.00 -16.23
C ILE A 18 -2.94 0.45 -17.59
N VAL A 19 -3.43 1.33 -18.46
CA VAL A 19 -3.74 1.08 -19.86
C VAL A 19 -2.92 2.03 -20.74
N ASN A 20 -2.62 1.63 -21.97
CA ASN A 20 -2.00 2.52 -22.95
C ASN A 20 -2.96 3.68 -23.30
N ASP A 21 -2.44 4.91 -23.28
CA ASP A 21 -3.22 6.13 -23.46
C ASP A 21 -3.79 6.28 -24.88
N ASP A 22 -2.99 5.98 -25.91
CA ASP A 22 -3.43 6.05 -27.31
C ASP A 22 -4.55 5.05 -27.60
N PHE A 23 -4.43 3.83 -27.05
CA PHE A 23 -5.46 2.81 -27.14
C PHE A 23 -6.76 3.28 -26.47
N PHE A 24 -6.68 3.76 -25.23
CA PHE A 24 -7.86 4.17 -24.47
C PHE A 24 -8.59 5.35 -25.14
N LYS A 25 -7.83 6.34 -25.62
CA LYS A 25 -8.38 7.52 -26.32
C LYS A 25 -8.96 7.20 -27.71
N ALA A 26 -8.53 6.09 -28.32
CA ALA A 26 -9.07 5.64 -29.60
C ALA A 26 -10.46 4.97 -29.46
N LEU A 27 -10.89 4.62 -28.23
CA LEU A 27 -12.19 4.03 -27.98
C LEU A 27 -13.31 5.09 -28.01
N PRO A 28 -14.54 4.70 -28.41
CA PRO A 28 -15.74 5.49 -28.16
C PRO A 28 -15.90 5.91 -26.68
N GLU A 29 -16.58 7.04 -26.44
CA GLU A 29 -16.74 7.60 -25.09
C GLU A 29 -17.46 6.64 -24.13
N ASP A 30 -18.48 5.93 -24.61
CA ASP A 30 -19.21 4.91 -23.83
C ASP A 30 -18.31 3.73 -23.47
N GLU A 31 -17.41 3.30 -24.35
CA GLU A 31 -16.44 2.24 -24.04
C GLU A 31 -15.37 2.71 -23.03
N GLN A 32 -14.94 3.98 -23.09
CA GLN A 32 -14.04 4.57 -22.09
C GLN A 32 -14.69 4.60 -20.70
N GLU A 33 -15.97 4.97 -20.62
CA GLU A 33 -16.74 4.96 -19.38
C GLU A 33 -16.86 3.55 -18.80
N ILE A 34 -17.20 2.56 -19.64
CA ILE A 34 -17.30 1.15 -19.23
C ILE A 34 -15.96 0.65 -18.67
N MET A 35 -14.87 0.91 -19.37
CA MET A 35 -13.53 0.50 -18.92
C MET A 35 -13.14 1.16 -17.60
N THR A 36 -13.46 2.44 -17.43
CA THR A 36 -13.16 3.19 -16.20
C THR A 36 -13.96 2.64 -15.01
N GLU A 37 -15.24 2.36 -15.20
CA GLU A 37 -16.08 1.80 -14.14
C GLU A 37 -15.65 0.37 -13.80
N ALA A 38 -15.32 -0.46 -14.80
CA ALA A 38 -14.78 -1.79 -14.58
C ALA A 38 -13.46 -1.76 -13.78
N ALA A 39 -12.56 -0.83 -14.09
CA ALA A 39 -11.32 -0.63 -13.35
C ALA A 39 -11.57 -0.26 -11.89
N LYS A 40 -12.57 0.59 -11.61
CA LYS A 40 -12.96 0.97 -10.25
C LYS A 40 -13.52 -0.22 -9.48
N ILE A 41 -14.49 -0.94 -10.05
CA ILE A 41 -15.10 -2.13 -9.45
C ILE A 41 -14.03 -3.19 -9.16
N ALA A 42 -13.15 -3.46 -10.12
CA ALA A 42 -12.06 -4.43 -9.93
C ALA A 42 -11.10 -4.02 -8.81
N THR A 43 -10.82 -2.71 -8.67
CA THR A 43 -9.97 -2.18 -7.59
C THR A 43 -10.62 -2.36 -6.22
N GLU A 44 -11.92 -2.06 -6.10
CA GLU A 44 -12.67 -2.24 -4.86
C GLU A 44 -12.73 -3.73 -4.47
N TYR A 45 -13.12 -4.59 -5.40
CA TYR A 45 -13.15 -6.03 -5.19
C TYR A 45 -11.78 -6.59 -4.80
N ALA A 46 -10.70 -6.18 -5.47
CA ALA A 46 -9.35 -6.64 -5.15
C ALA A 46 -8.91 -6.28 -3.73
N ARG A 47 -9.34 -5.12 -3.21
CA ARG A 47 -9.08 -4.69 -1.82
C ARG A 47 -9.84 -5.57 -0.83
N GLU A 48 -11.14 -5.78 -1.03
CA GLU A 48 -11.95 -6.65 -0.18
C GLU A 48 -11.38 -8.07 -0.12
N GLN A 49 -10.98 -8.63 -1.27
CA GLN A 49 -10.36 -9.94 -1.32
C GLN A 49 -8.97 -9.97 -0.67
N SER A 50 -8.22 -8.87 -0.70
CA SER A 50 -6.95 -8.77 0.02
C SER A 50 -7.17 -8.85 1.52
N ASP A 51 -8.13 -8.08 2.04
CA ASP A 51 -8.44 -8.02 3.47
C ASP A 51 -9.00 -9.34 3.97
N ALA A 52 -9.91 -9.97 3.22
CA ALA A 52 -10.50 -11.26 3.58
C ALA A 52 -9.46 -12.38 3.76
N ARG A 53 -8.35 -12.33 3.01
CA ARG A 53 -7.27 -13.33 3.09
C ARG A 53 -6.29 -13.12 4.24
N ILE A 54 -6.34 -11.99 4.95
CA ILE A 54 -5.34 -11.68 6.00
C ILE A 54 -5.45 -12.71 7.14
N VAL A 55 -6.67 -12.97 7.62
CA VAL A 55 -6.92 -13.88 8.76
C VAL A 55 -6.42 -15.30 8.44
N ASP A 56 -6.80 -15.83 7.28
CA ASP A 56 -6.40 -17.19 6.87
C ASP A 56 -4.87 -17.32 6.71
N LYS A 57 -4.21 -16.27 6.21
CA LYS A 57 -2.75 -16.23 6.08
C LYS A 57 -2.04 -16.18 7.44
N ILE A 58 -2.56 -15.41 8.39
CA ILE A 58 -2.04 -15.38 9.76
C ILE A 58 -2.13 -16.77 10.38
N ALA A 59 -3.30 -17.43 10.28
CA ALA A 59 -3.49 -18.79 10.78
C ALA A 59 -2.49 -19.78 10.16
N THR A 60 -2.30 -19.72 8.84
CA THR A 60 -1.31 -20.56 8.14
C THR A 60 0.12 -20.34 8.65
N ILE A 61 0.48 -19.08 8.95
CA ILE A 61 1.82 -18.75 9.49
C ILE A 61 1.98 -19.33 10.90
N GLU A 62 0.98 -19.16 11.77
CA GLU A 62 1.01 -19.68 13.14
C GLU A 62 1.04 -21.22 13.18
N GLU A 63 0.24 -21.89 12.34
CA GLU A 63 0.23 -23.34 12.19
C GLU A 63 1.58 -23.90 11.74
N SER A 64 2.36 -23.12 10.99
CA SER A 64 3.72 -23.50 10.59
C SER A 64 4.74 -23.45 11.74
N GLY A 65 4.34 -22.97 12.93
CA GLY A 65 5.19 -22.77 14.10
C GLY A 65 5.94 -21.44 14.12
N THR A 66 5.73 -20.58 13.12
CA THR A 66 6.30 -19.23 13.07
C THR A 66 5.60 -18.32 14.08
N LYS A 67 6.37 -17.55 14.84
CA LYS A 67 5.85 -16.59 15.83
C LYS A 67 5.61 -15.24 15.19
N ILE A 68 4.41 -14.69 15.37
CA ILE A 68 4.06 -13.33 14.93
C ILE A 68 4.22 -12.38 16.11
N LEU A 69 4.99 -11.30 15.91
CA LEU A 69 5.26 -10.27 16.90
C LEU A 69 4.66 -8.94 16.45
N THR A 70 3.94 -8.27 17.34
CA THR A 70 3.47 -6.90 17.12
C THR A 70 4.43 -5.90 17.78
N LEU A 71 4.49 -4.69 17.22
CA LEU A 71 5.30 -3.60 17.79
C LEU A 71 4.41 -2.63 18.56
N ASP A 72 4.87 -2.23 19.74
CA ASP A 72 4.30 -1.12 20.50
C ASP A 72 4.56 0.23 19.83
N ASP A 73 3.82 1.25 20.27
CA ASP A 73 3.87 2.58 19.67
C ASP A 73 5.23 3.27 19.86
N GLN A 74 5.92 3.01 20.97
CA GLN A 74 7.24 3.59 21.24
C GLN A 74 8.26 3.04 20.25
N THR A 75 8.32 1.73 20.08
CA THR A 75 9.20 1.06 19.12
C THR A 75 8.91 1.52 17.70
N ARG A 76 7.62 1.71 17.34
CA ARG A 76 7.25 2.29 16.04
C ARG A 76 7.71 3.73 15.87
N ALA A 77 7.66 4.54 16.93
CA ALA A 77 8.17 5.91 16.92
C ALA A 77 9.69 5.94 16.75
N ASP A 78 10.41 5.11 17.51
CA ASP A 78 11.88 4.99 17.43
C ASP A 78 12.34 4.58 16.02
N ILE A 79 11.65 3.62 15.39
CA ILE A 79 11.93 3.23 14.00
C ILE A 79 11.72 4.41 13.04
N ARG A 80 10.66 5.20 13.21
CA ARG A 80 10.40 6.38 12.35
C ARG A 80 11.47 7.44 12.55
N GLU A 81 11.90 7.70 13.78
CA GLU A 81 12.96 8.66 14.08
C GLU A 81 14.30 8.20 13.49
N ALA A 82 14.68 6.93 13.69
CA ALA A 82 15.90 6.37 13.13
C ALA A 82 15.90 6.38 11.59
N SER A 83 14.72 6.36 10.97
CA SER A 83 14.57 6.37 9.51
C SER A 83 14.56 7.77 8.89
N GLN A 84 14.61 8.87 9.66
CA GLN A 84 14.43 10.23 9.12
C GLN A 84 15.40 10.58 7.98
N SER A 85 16.65 10.11 8.04
CA SER A 85 17.63 10.33 6.96
C SER A 85 17.20 9.73 5.62
N VAL A 86 16.43 8.64 5.64
CA VAL A 86 15.83 8.04 4.43
C VAL A 86 14.73 8.92 3.87
N TYR A 87 13.90 9.53 4.71
CA TYR A 87 12.86 10.48 4.27
C TYR A 87 13.46 11.70 3.59
N GLU A 88 14.52 12.28 4.18
CA GLU A 88 15.24 13.40 3.57
C GLU A 88 15.90 13.01 2.25
N SER A 89 16.55 11.83 2.19
CA SER A 89 17.13 11.33 0.94
C SER A 89 16.07 11.18 -0.16
N ILE A 90 14.88 10.65 0.15
CA ILE A 90 13.79 10.55 -0.82
C ILE A 90 13.36 11.93 -1.28
N LYS A 91 13.14 12.86 -0.35
CA LYS A 91 12.70 14.24 -0.64
C LYS A 91 13.68 15.00 -1.52
N GLU A 92 14.98 14.77 -1.38
CA GLU A 92 16.02 15.37 -2.23
C GLU A 92 16.03 14.80 -3.66
N ASN A 93 15.55 13.57 -3.85
CA ASN A 93 15.63 12.85 -5.13
C ASN A 93 14.32 12.80 -5.92
N ILE A 94 13.21 13.26 -5.35
CA ILE A 94 11.90 13.30 -6.03
C ILE A 94 11.35 14.71 -6.09
N ASP A 95 10.40 14.94 -7.01
CA ASP A 95 9.72 16.23 -7.10
C ASP A 95 9.07 16.59 -5.75
N PRO A 96 9.35 17.78 -5.18
CA PRO A 96 8.80 18.18 -3.88
C PRO A 96 7.27 18.16 -3.84
N ALA A 97 6.58 18.43 -4.95
CA ALA A 97 5.13 18.37 -5.02
C ALA A 97 4.62 16.93 -4.85
N ILE A 98 5.31 15.94 -5.42
CA ILE A 98 4.97 14.51 -5.26
C ILE A 98 5.21 14.08 -3.81
N TYR A 99 6.36 14.44 -3.23
CA TYR A 99 6.67 14.14 -1.83
C TYR A 99 5.60 14.70 -0.90
N ASN A 100 5.31 16.00 -1.02
CA ASN A 100 4.33 16.69 -0.18
C ASN A 100 2.92 16.11 -0.36
N ALA A 101 2.50 15.83 -1.60
CA ALA A 101 1.19 15.22 -1.86
C ALA A 101 1.02 13.86 -1.16
N TYR A 102 2.05 13.03 -1.18
CA TYR A 102 2.05 11.75 -0.48
C TYR A 102 1.98 11.93 1.04
N MET A 103 2.85 12.79 1.60
CA MET A 103 2.93 13.01 3.05
C MET A 103 1.68 13.68 3.63
N ASP A 104 1.08 14.64 2.92
CA ASP A 104 -0.16 15.29 3.33
C ASP A 104 -1.34 14.33 3.33
N GLY A 105 -1.39 13.39 2.36
CA GLY A 105 -2.39 12.33 2.32
C GLY A 105 -2.35 11.42 3.55
N LEU A 106 -1.14 11.14 4.07
CA LEU A 106 -0.96 10.35 5.28
C LEU A 106 -1.44 11.08 6.54
N SER A 107 -1.25 12.40 6.64
CA SER A 107 -1.69 13.16 7.82
C SER A 107 -3.22 13.24 7.93
N LYS A 108 -3.93 13.31 6.80
CA LYS A 108 -5.40 13.36 6.75
C LYS A 108 -6.08 12.04 7.12
N LYS A 109 -5.45 10.89 6.82
CA LYS A 109 -5.97 9.55 7.16
C LYS A 109 -5.65 9.11 8.60
N ARG A 110 -4.84 9.87 9.34
CA ARG A 110 -4.45 9.59 10.73
C ARG A 110 -5.33 10.32 11.76
N LYS A 111 -6.34 11.09 11.32
CA LYS A 111 -7.41 11.62 12.17
C LYS A 111 -8.59 10.66 12.16
#